data_AF-X1T6A4-F1
#
_entry.id   AF-X1T6A4-F1
#
_cell.length_a   1.000
_cell.length_b   1.000
_cell.length_c   1.000
_cell.angle_alpha   90.00
_cell.angle_beta   90.00
_cell.angle_gamma   90.00
#
_symmetry.space_group_name_H-M   'P 1'
#
loop_
_entity.id
_entity.type
_entity.pdbx_description
1 polymer ?
#
loop_
_entity_poly.entity_id
_entity_poly.type
_entity_poly.pdbx_seq_one_letter_code
_entity_poly.pdbx_strand_id
1 'polypeptide(L)' 'SELSLSIIAAGAVSPVYIRYTILKVKLSNLLRCRFGLLSKEEAPGDVWAKVVGGIL' A
#
# COMPACT_ATOMS: atom_id res chain seq x y z
N SER A 1 9.14 7.06 -0.56
CA SER A 1 7.88 7.26 0.18
C SER A 1 8.21 7.69 1.59
N GLU A 2 7.75 8.85 1.99
CA GLU A 2 7.97 9.45 3.31
C GLU A 2 6.65 9.39 4.09
N LEU A 3 6.70 9.00 5.37
CA LEU A 3 5.54 8.98 6.26
C LEU A 3 5.68 10.15 7.24
N SER A 4 4.83 11.16 7.09
CA SER A 4 4.83 12.34 7.97
C SER A 4 3.63 12.27 8.92
N LEU A 5 3.91 12.33 10.22
CA LEU A 5 2.89 12.34 11.29
C LEU A 5 2.93 13.72 11.96
N SER A 6 1.80 14.42 11.97
CA SER A 6 1.63 15.68 12.70
C SER A 6 0.70 15.45 13.88
N ILE A 7 1.17 15.77 15.09
CA ILE A 7 0.42 15.59 16.34
C ILE A 7 0.26 16.97 16.96
N ILE A 8 -0.99 17.41 17.12
CA ILE A 8 -1.33 18.71 17.70
C ILE A 8 -2.13 18.43 18.98
N ALA A 9 -1.62 18.85 20.12
CA ALA A 9 -2.33 18.78 21.40
C ALA A 9 -2.98 20.13 21.70
N ALA A 10 -4.27 20.14 22.05
CA ALA A 10 -5.01 21.35 22.41
C ALA A 10 -4.89 21.74 23.90
N GLY A 11 -4.13 20.99 24.70
CA GLY A 11 -3.95 21.19 26.14
C GLY A 11 -2.90 20.24 26.73
N ALA A 12 -2.69 20.29 28.06
CA ALA A 12 -1.76 19.41 28.73
C ALA A 12 -2.26 17.96 28.71
N VAL A 13 -1.50 17.06 28.09
CA VAL A 13 -1.85 15.63 27.95
C VAL A 13 -0.71 14.75 28.45
N SER A 14 -1.07 13.60 29.03
CA SER A 14 -0.15 12.53 29.39
C SER A 14 0.67 12.06 28.18
N PRO A 15 1.87 11.45 28.36
CA PRO A 15 2.67 10.96 27.25
C PRO A 15 1.88 10.00 26.35
N VAL A 16 1.73 10.35 25.08
CA VAL A 16 1.10 9.49 24.07
C VAL A 16 2.19 8.65 23.40
N TYR A 17 2.28 7.38 23.76
CA TYR A 17 3.20 6.43 23.14
C TYR A 17 2.60 5.89 21.84
N ILE A 18 3.08 6.38 20.70
CA ILE A 18 2.71 5.82 19.40
C ILE A 18 3.68 4.69 19.06
N ARG A 19 3.12 3.48 18.89
CA ARG A 19 3.81 2.33 18.31
C ARG A 19 3.21 2.04 16.95
N TYR A 20 4.05 2.03 15.92
CA TYR A 20 3.65 1.69 14.57
C TYR A 20 4.57 0.60 14.01
N THR A 21 4.01 -0.25 13.16
CA THR A 21 4.78 -1.22 12.38
C THR A 21 4.65 -0.84 10.92
N ILE A 22 5.78 -0.45 10.30
CA ILE A 22 5.80 -0.24 8.86
C ILE A 22 6.04 -1.58 8.19
N LEU A 23 4.98 -2.20 7.68
CA LEU A 23 5.11 -3.38 6.84
C LEU A 23 5.35 -2.94 5.39
N LYS A 24 6.62 -2.96 4.95
CA LYS A 24 6.96 -2.75 3.53
C LYS A 24 6.72 -4.04 2.74
N VAL A 25 5.50 -4.25 2.27
CA VAL A 25 5.19 -5.38 1.38
C VAL A 25 5.54 -4.99 -0.05
N LYS A 26 6.51 -5.69 -0.65
CA LYS A 26 6.75 -5.60 -2.09
C LYS A 26 5.74 -6.50 -2.80
N LEU A 27 4.62 -5.93 -3.23
CA LEU A 27 3.62 -6.65 -4.00
C LEU A 27 4.21 -7.12 -5.34
N SER A 28 3.93 -8.36 -5.72
CA SER A 28 4.19 -8.84 -7.08
C SER A 28 3.37 -8.05 -8.09
N ASN A 29 3.80 -7.99 -9.35
CA ASN A 29 3.05 -7.26 -10.39
C ASN A 29 1.61 -7.77 -10.53
N LEU A 30 1.38 -9.06 -10.25
CA LEU A 30 0.06 -9.65 -10.25
C LEU A 30 -0.84 -9.09 -9.14
N LEU A 31 -0.33 -8.99 -7.91
CA LEU A 31 -1.07 -8.36 -6.81
C LEU A 31 -1.24 -6.85 -7.04
N ARG A 32 -0.22 -6.16 -7.56
CA ARG A 32 -0.33 -4.74 -7.91
C ARG A 32 -1.45 -4.50 -8.92
N CYS A 33 -1.53 -5.33 -9.96
CA CYS A 33 -2.59 -5.28 -10.96
C CYS A 33 -3.97 -5.58 -10.36
N ARG A 34 -4.09 -6.59 -9.49
CA ARG A 34 -5.35 -6.95 -8.79
C ARG A 34 -5.92 -5.84 -7.91
N PHE A 35 -5.05 -5.05 -7.28
CA PHE A 35 -5.42 -3.95 -6.41
C PHE A 35 -5.47 -2.60 -7.13
N GLY A 36 -5.35 -2.57 -8.47
CA GLY A 36 -5.41 -1.32 -9.25
C GLY A 36 -4.19 -0.40 -9.06
N LEU A 37 -3.06 -0.94 -8.58
CA LEU A 37 -1.79 -0.23 -8.36
C LEU A 37 -0.83 -0.34 -9.56
N LEU A 38 -1.31 -0.92 -10.66
CA LEU A 38 -0.61 -1.07 -11.93
C LEU A 38 -1.66 -1.00 -13.05
N SER A 39 -1.50 -0.08 -14.00
CA SER A 39 -2.41 0.05 -15.14
C SER A 39 -2.24 -1.12 -16.12
N LYS A 40 -3.21 -1.29 -17.02
CA LYS A 40 -3.18 -2.36 -18.03
C LYS A 40 -1.99 -2.22 -18.96
N GLU A 41 -1.66 -0.99 -19.32
CA GLU A 41 -0.60 -0.62 -20.25
C GLU A 41 0.80 -0.85 -19.63
N GLU A 42 0.89 -0.74 -18.31
CA GLU A 42 2.11 -1.00 -17.54
C GLU A 42 2.23 -2.46 -17.07
N ALA A 43 1.17 -3.26 -17.19
CA ALA A 43 1.16 -4.64 -16.75
C ALA A 43 2.06 -5.51 -17.65
N PRO A 44 3.09 -6.17 -17.09
CA PRO A 44 4.00 -6.96 -17.90
C PRO A 44 3.34 -8.27 -18.34
N GLY A 45 3.49 -8.59 -19.62
CA GLY A 45 3.06 -9.87 -20.19
C GLY A 45 1.56 -10.13 -20.01
N ASP A 46 1.22 -11.29 -19.47
CA ASP A 46 -0.16 -11.78 -19.33
C ASP A 46 -0.80 -11.47 -17.96
N VAL A 47 -0.13 -10.68 -17.12
CA VAL A 47 -0.56 -10.40 -15.74
C VAL A 47 -1.97 -9.82 -15.67
N TRP A 48 -2.29 -8.85 -16.54
CA TRP A 48 -3.63 -8.26 -16.60
C TRP A 48 -4.69 -9.31 -16.96
N ALA A 49 -4.41 -10.15 -17.95
CA ALA A 49 -5.33 -11.20 -18.38
C ALA A 49 -5.56 -12.25 -17.28
N LYS A 50 -4.51 -12.60 -16.52
CA LYS A 50 -4.62 -13.50 -15.35
C LYS A 50 -5.54 -12.92 -14.28
N VAL A 51 -5.35 -11.64 -13.95
CA VAL A 51 -6.20 -10.95 -12.97
C VAL A 51 -7.66 -10.88 -13.43
N VAL A 52 -7.92 -10.52 -14.69
CA VAL A 52 -9.28 -10.50 -15.27
C VAL A 52 -9.89 -11.89 -15.33
N GLY A 53 -9.08 -12.92 -15.62
CA GLY A 53 -9.49 -14.32 -15.61
C GLY A 53 -9.66 -14.94 -14.23
N GLY A 54 -9.42 -14.19 -13.15
CA GLY A 54 -9.55 -14.66 -11.77
C GLY A 54 -8.44 -15.63 -11.32
N ILE A 55 -7.33 -15.68 -12.07
CA ILE A 55 -6.16 -16.53 -11.78
C ILE A 55 -5.21 -15.71 -10.90
N LEU A 56 -5.01 -16.17 -9.66
CA LEU A 56 -4.08 -15.58 -8.70
C LEU A 56 -2.79 -16.40 -8.58
#